data_AF-A0A3Q3D580-F1
#
_entry.id   AF-A0A3Q3D580-F1
#
_cell.length_a   1.000
_cell.length_b   1.000
_cell.length_c   1.000
_cell.angle_alpha   90.00
_cell.angle_beta   90.00
_cell.angle_gamma   90.00
#
_symmetry.space_group_name_H-M   'P 1'
#
loop_
_entity.id
_entity.type
_entity.pdbx_description
1 polymer ?
#
loop_
_entity_poly.entity_id
_entity_poly.type
_entity_poly.pdbx_seq_one_letter_code
_entity_poly.pdbx_strand_id
1 'polypeptide(L)'
;MAASVLRCCMNAAVKVKRVSPSVSARRWLLSAAYSDSTLWEAREKDPQNLALLASNMDGLYERNLPVSSLTVSQFVDNISCREEVDQAEYYLYKSVQSVAANV
;
A
#
# COMPACT_ATOMS: atom_id res chain seq x y z
N MET A 1 -38.11 32.63 29.19
CA MET A 1 -38.47 31.94 30.46
C MET A 1 -37.66 30.64 30.47
N ALA A 2 -36.40 30.68 30.96
CA ALA A 2 -35.96 30.40 32.34
C ALA A 2 -35.81 28.89 32.59
N ALA A 3 -34.57 28.37 32.61
CA ALA A 3 -33.83 27.97 33.83
C ALA A 3 -34.16 26.50 34.21
N SER A 4 -33.29 25.62 34.71
CA SER A 4 -31.92 25.66 35.22
C SER A 4 -31.60 24.22 35.69
N VAL A 5 -30.45 23.63 35.37
CA VAL A 5 -29.27 23.52 36.26
C VAL A 5 -29.23 22.24 37.13
N LEU A 6 -28.06 21.59 37.07
CA LEU A 6 -27.40 20.75 38.11
C LEU A 6 -27.95 19.34 38.40
N ARG A 7 -27.19 18.32 37.99
CA ARG A 7 -26.31 17.54 38.90
C ARG A 7 -25.75 16.30 38.21
N CYS A 8 -24.50 16.38 37.77
CA CYS A 8 -23.61 15.23 37.76
C CYS A 8 -22.24 15.68 38.24
N CYS A 9 -22.17 16.05 39.52
CA CYS A 9 -20.92 16.17 40.26
C CYS A 9 -21.04 15.32 41.53
N MET A 10 -20.56 14.09 41.49
CA MET A 10 -20.00 13.45 42.67
C MET A 10 -18.53 13.15 42.36
N ASN A 11 -17.67 14.03 42.87
CA ASN A 11 -16.24 13.79 42.98
C ASN A 11 -16.03 12.68 44.03
N ALA A 12 -15.85 11.44 43.59
CA ALA A 12 -15.20 10.43 44.42
C ALA A 12 -13.71 10.47 44.10
N ALA A 13 -12.94 11.02 45.04
CA ALA A 13 -11.50 11.13 44.97
C ALA A 13 -10.83 9.76 44.85
N VAL A 14 -10.57 9.32 43.61
CA VAL A 14 -9.66 8.21 43.34
C VAL A 14 -8.34 8.82 42.88
N LYS A 15 -7.38 8.76 43.79
CA LYS A 15 -5.92 8.83 43.60
C LYS A 15 -5.53 8.79 42.12
N VAL A 16 -5.23 9.96 41.55
CA VAL A 16 -4.60 10.06 40.23
C VAL A 16 -3.19 9.47 40.37
N LYS A 17 -3.06 8.16 40.13
CA LYS A 17 -1.82 7.65 39.53
C LYS A 17 -1.73 8.38 38.20
N ARG A 18 -0.74 9.27 38.08
CA ARG A 18 -0.35 9.90 36.82
C ARG A 18 -0.22 8.78 35.78
N VAL A 19 -1.25 8.59 34.97
CA VAL A 19 -1.12 7.85 33.73
C VAL A 19 -0.28 8.77 32.86
N SER A 20 0.97 8.37 32.70
CA SER A 20 1.94 9.01 31.82
C SER A 20 1.27 9.44 30.52
N PRO A 21 1.48 10.68 30.04
CA PRO A 21 0.94 11.11 28.76
C PRO A 21 1.82 10.54 27.65
N SER A 22 1.88 9.21 27.47
CA SER A 22 2.53 8.60 26.31
C SER A 22 1.54 8.17 25.22
N VAL A 23 0.23 8.29 25.46
CA VAL A 23 -0.78 7.92 24.46
C VAL A 23 -1.01 9.05 23.44
N SER A 24 -0.65 10.30 23.75
CA SER A 24 -0.73 11.41 22.78
C SER A 24 0.32 11.35 21.66
N ALA A 25 1.30 10.43 21.74
CA ALA A 25 2.18 10.11 20.61
C ALA A 25 1.49 9.23 19.54
N ARG A 26 0.32 8.64 19.85
CA ARG A 26 -0.42 7.72 18.96
C ARG A 26 -1.49 8.40 18.09
N ARG A 27 -1.29 9.67 17.73
CA ARG A 27 -2.05 10.31 16.63
C ARG A 27 -1.44 10.08 15.24
N TRP A 28 -0.37 9.29 15.17
CA TRP A 28 0.49 9.16 13.98
C TRP A 28 0.70 7.72 13.52
N LEU A 29 0.04 6.75 14.15
CA LEU A 29 0.18 5.34 13.76
C LEU A 29 -1.17 4.85 13.25
N LEU A 30 -1.17 4.40 12.00
CA LEU A 30 -2.28 3.64 11.43
C LEU A 30 -2.61 2.48 12.38
N SER A 31 -3.89 2.20 12.55
CA SER A 31 -4.33 1.06 13.36
C SER A 31 -3.74 -0.23 12.81
N ALA A 32 -3.50 -1.23 13.66
CA ALA A 32 -3.04 -2.56 13.23
C ALA A 32 -3.97 -3.18 12.18
N ALA A 33 -5.27 -2.87 12.23
CA ALA A 33 -6.25 -3.28 11.23
C ALA A 33 -6.03 -2.66 9.83
N TYR A 34 -5.31 -1.54 9.74
CA TYR A 34 -5.00 -0.87 8.47
C TYR A 34 -3.64 -1.31 7.90
N SER A 35 -2.74 -1.81 8.74
CA SER A 35 -1.45 -2.40 8.32
C SER A 35 -1.54 -3.89 7.98
N ASP A 36 -2.73 -4.48 8.03
CA ASP A 36 -2.93 -5.91 7.81
C ASP A 36 -2.75 -6.28 6.33
N SER A 37 -1.92 -7.29 6.05
CA SER A 37 -1.66 -7.77 4.69
C SER A 37 -2.72 -8.73 4.17
N THR A 38 -3.62 -9.22 5.03
CA THR A 38 -4.65 -10.21 4.65
C THR A 38 -5.50 -9.76 3.48
N LEU A 39 -5.86 -8.47 3.41
CA LEU A 39 -6.64 -7.89 2.31
C LEU A 39 -5.85 -7.82 1.00
N TRP A 40 -4.52 -7.69 1.07
CA TRP A 40 -3.65 -7.69 -0.10
C TRP A 40 -3.45 -9.11 -0.64
N GLU A 41 -3.25 -10.07 0.27
CA GLU A 41 -3.04 -11.48 -0.06
C GLU A 41 -4.31 -12.18 -0.58
N ALA A 42 -5.49 -11.77 -0.12
CA ALA A 42 -6.77 -12.34 -0.55
C ALA A 42 -7.22 -11.92 -1.97
N ARG A 43 -6.47 -11.05 -2.65
CA ARG A 43 -6.81 -10.63 -4.02
C ARG A 43 -6.68 -11.80 -5.00
N GLU A 44 -7.58 -11.87 -5.96
CA GLU A 44 -7.47 -12.81 -7.07
C GLU A 44 -6.27 -12.43 -7.93
N LYS A 45 -5.31 -13.34 -8.03
CA LYS A 45 -4.09 -13.18 -8.83
C LYS A 45 -4.14 -14.16 -9.99
N ASP A 46 -3.83 -13.67 -11.18
CA ASP A 46 -3.59 -14.55 -12.34
C ASP A 46 -2.16 -15.10 -12.23
N PRO A 47 -1.98 -16.42 -11.96
CA PRO A 47 -0.65 -16.99 -11.87
C PRO A 47 0.00 -16.99 -13.26
N GLN A 48 1.00 -16.12 -13.44
CA GLN A 48 1.76 -16.04 -14.68
C GLN A 48 3.25 -16.28 -14.43
N ASN A 49 3.92 -16.83 -15.44
CA ASN A 49 5.36 -17.01 -15.39
C ASN A 49 6.07 -15.67 -15.69
N LEU A 50 6.81 -15.15 -14.71
CA LEU A 50 7.53 -13.89 -14.82
C LEU A 50 8.54 -13.87 -15.98
N ALA A 51 9.21 -14.99 -16.26
CA ALA A 51 10.18 -15.05 -17.36
C ALA A 51 9.51 -14.91 -18.74
N LEU A 52 8.34 -15.51 -18.92
CA LEU A 52 7.56 -15.34 -20.15
C LEU A 52 7.10 -13.90 -20.31
N LEU A 53 6.62 -13.29 -19.23
CA LEU A 53 6.14 -11.91 -19.24
C LEU A 53 7.28 -10.92 -19.52
N ALA A 54 8.44 -11.12 -18.90
CA ALA A 54 9.68 -10.38 -19.18
C ALA A 54 10.07 -10.47 -20.66
N SER A 55 10.12 -11.68 -21.22
CA SER A 55 10.48 -11.87 -22.64
C SER A 55 9.50 -11.19 -23.61
N ASN A 56 8.21 -11.20 -23.28
CA ASN A 56 7.19 -10.50 -24.06
C ASN A 56 7.36 -8.98 -23.98
N MET A 57 7.61 -8.44 -22.78
CA MET A 57 7.88 -7.02 -22.58
C MET A 57 9.13 -6.57 -23.32
N ASP A 58 10.21 -7.34 -23.26
CA ASP A 58 11.44 -7.06 -24.01
C ASP A 58 11.19 -7.05 -25.52
N GLY A 59 10.42 -8.00 -26.05
CA GLY A 59 10.03 -8.00 -27.45
C GLY A 59 9.21 -6.77 -27.87
N LEU A 60 8.40 -6.21 -26.97
CA LEU A 60 7.68 -4.96 -27.21
C LEU A 60 8.62 -3.74 -27.20
N TYR A 61 9.54 -3.69 -26.23
CA TYR A 61 10.52 -2.62 -26.13
C TYR A 61 11.48 -2.56 -27.33
N GLU A 62 11.97 -3.71 -27.81
CA GLU A 62 12.80 -3.79 -29.02
C GLU A 62 12.06 -3.25 -30.26
N ARG A 63 10.74 -3.38 -30.29
CA ARG A 63 9.88 -2.85 -31.36
C ARG A 63 9.41 -1.42 -31.12
N ASN A 64 9.86 -0.77 -30.04
CA ASN A 64 9.39 0.55 -29.57
C ASN A 64 7.85 0.61 -29.40
N LEU A 65 7.22 -0.53 -29.12
CA LEU A 65 5.78 -0.60 -28.91
C LEU A 65 5.44 -0.32 -27.45
N PRO A 66 4.32 0.38 -27.19
CA PRO A 66 3.88 0.62 -25.82
C PRO A 66 3.52 -0.71 -25.15
N VAL A 67 4.03 -0.90 -23.93
CA VAL A 67 3.62 -2.01 -23.06
C VAL A 67 2.30 -1.64 -22.38
N SER A 68 1.37 -2.59 -22.33
CA SER A 68 0.08 -2.37 -21.67
C SER A 68 0.23 -2.25 -20.15
N SER A 69 -0.57 -1.41 -19.52
CA SER A 69 -0.59 -1.32 -18.06
C SER A 69 -0.97 -2.64 -17.40
N LEU A 70 -1.85 -3.43 -18.04
CA LEU A 70 -2.24 -4.75 -17.56
C LEU A 70 -1.05 -5.70 -17.45
N THR A 71 -0.18 -5.75 -18.48
CA THR A 71 1.02 -6.60 -18.46
C THR A 71 2.01 -6.19 -17.36
N VAL A 72 2.12 -4.89 -17.06
CA VAL A 72 2.96 -4.42 -15.96
C VAL A 72 2.37 -4.79 -14.60
N SER A 73 1.06 -4.66 -14.41
CA SER A 73 0.38 -5.09 -13.18
C SER A 73 0.55 -6.59 -12.93
N GLN A 74 0.35 -7.40 -13.98
CA GLN A 74 0.55 -8.86 -13.90
C GLN A 74 1.99 -9.23 -13.55
N PHE A 75 2.98 -8.43 -13.96
CA PHE A 75 4.38 -8.64 -13.56
C PHE A 75 4.58 -8.38 -12.07
N VAL A 76 4.01 -7.28 -11.56
CA VAL A 76 4.13 -6.90 -10.14
C VAL A 76 3.39 -7.85 -9.21
N ASP A 77 2.22 -8.36 -9.63
CA ASP A 77 1.37 -9.22 -8.80
C ASP A 77 1.98 -10.61 -8.56
N ASN A 78 2.83 -11.08 -9.48
CA ASN A 78 3.46 -12.40 -9.47
C ASN A 78 4.86 -12.43 -8.85
N ILE A 79 5.34 -11.32 -8.26
CA ILE A 79 6.64 -11.27 -7.58
C ILE A 79 6.62 -12.17 -6.34
N SER A 80 7.63 -13.03 -6.24
CA SER A 80 7.79 -14.01 -5.16
C SER A 80 9.11 -13.87 -4.43
N CYS A 81 10.18 -13.44 -5.11
CA CYS A 81 11.51 -13.31 -4.54
C CYS A 81 12.07 -11.89 -4.62
N ARG A 82 13.12 -11.61 -3.85
CA ARG A 82 13.73 -10.28 -3.79
C ARG A 82 14.50 -9.91 -5.06
N GLU A 83 15.05 -10.90 -5.77
CA GLU A 83 15.73 -10.68 -7.05
C GLU A 83 14.75 -10.21 -8.13
N GLU A 84 13.52 -10.74 -8.12
CA GLU A 84 12.43 -10.31 -9.01
C GLU A 84 11.96 -8.87 -8.72
N VAL A 85 12.13 -8.37 -7.49
CA VAL A 85 11.80 -6.98 -7.14
C VAL A 85 12.72 -6.00 -7.89
N ASP A 86 14.02 -6.29 -7.94
CA ASP A 86 14.98 -5.45 -8.67
C ASP A 86 14.67 -5.46 -10.18
N GLN A 87 14.24 -6.61 -10.71
CA GLN A 87 13.78 -6.72 -12.10
C GLN A 87 12.48 -5.93 -12.35
N ALA A 88 11.55 -5.93 -11.39
CA ALA A 88 10.32 -5.16 -11.48
C ALA A 88 10.59 -3.65 -11.48
N GLU A 89 11.55 -3.17 -10.68
CA GLU A 89 11.98 -1.78 -10.69
C GLU A 89 12.46 -1.35 -12.08
N TYR A 90 13.31 -2.17 -12.71
CA TYR A 90 13.79 -1.92 -14.07
C TYR A 90 12.64 -1.80 -15.08
N TYR A 91 11.70 -2.74 -15.07
CA TYR A 91 10.58 -2.74 -16.02
C TYR A 91 9.59 -1.61 -15.77
N LEU A 92 9.33 -1.25 -14.51
CA LEU A 92 8.49 -0.10 -14.18
C LEU A 92 9.09 1.19 -14.73
N TYR A 93 10.39 1.42 -14.52
CA TYR A 93 11.06 2.59 -15.07
C TYR A 93 11.01 2.64 -16.60
N LYS A 94 11.28 1.51 -17.26
CA LYS A 94 11.25 1.39 -18.72
C LYS A 94 9.85 1.62 -19.30
N SER A 95 8.80 1.17 -18.61
CA SER A 95 7.41 1.38 -19.03
C SER A 95 7.02 2.86 -19.01
N VAL A 96 7.43 3.63 -18.00
CA VAL A 96 7.19 5.08 -17.91
C VAL A 96 7.97 5.82 -19.00
N GLN A 97 9.22 5.44 -19.24
CA GLN A 97 10.06 6.05 -20.27
C GLN A 97 9.50 5.83 -21.68
N SER A 98 9.00 4.63 -21.98
CA SER A 98 8.40 4.32 -23.28
C SER A 98 7.14 5.14 -23.56
N VAL A 99 6.32 5.40 -22.54
CA VAL A 99 5.15 6.29 -22.66
C VAL A 99 5.60 7.72 -22.92
N ALA A 100 6.62 8.20 -22.21
CA ALA A 100 7.15 9.55 -22.39
C ALA A 100 7.79 9.78 -23.78
N ALA A 101 8.35 8.74 -24.41
CA ALA A 101 8.96 8.83 -25.74
C ALA A 101 7.95 8.87 -26.90
N ASN A 102 6.69 8.49 -26.65
CA ASN A 102 5.62 8.40 -27.65
C ASN A 102 4.59 9.55 -27.55
N VAL A 103 4.84 10.55 -26.69
CA VAL A 103 4.05 11.79 -26.54
C VAL A 103 4.85 12.96 -27.12
#